data_AF-A0A060IB45-F1
#
_entry.id   AF-A0A060IB45-F1
#
_cell.length_a   1.000
_cell.length_b   1.000
_cell.length_c   1.000
_cell.angle_alpha   90.00
_cell.angle_beta   90.00
_cell.angle_gamma   90.00
#
_symmetry.space_group_name_H-M   'P 1'
#
loop_
_entity.id
_entity.type
_entity.pdbx_description
1 polymer ?
#
loop_
_entity_poly.entity_id
_entity_poly.type
_entity_poly.pdbx_seq_one_letter_code
_entity_poly.pdbx_strand_id
1 'polypeptide(L)'
;MRRAKTMMRCVLAAAFLLSPAAAFAEESGLPTGLWQVRVFTPVPTPELKNDEQVFQICYDKTAVKSHMNPVLPKAQAAKCKLDFTDMGDLAYDASCKDGYHRLRISEAADGLWRGTYRFVGKKDDVTLEPAVELKRIADTCD
;
A
#
# COMPACT_ATOMS: atom_id res chain seq x y z
N MET A 1 44.73 -17.26 68.69
CA MET A 1 43.29 -17.42 69.04
C MET A 1 42.48 -17.51 67.75
N ARG A 2 41.60 -18.50 67.67
CA ARG A 2 40.72 -18.83 66.54
C ARG A 2 39.65 -17.76 66.32
N ARG A 3 39.23 -17.53 65.08
CA ARG A 3 37.80 -17.46 64.69
C ARG A 3 37.64 -17.36 63.16
N ALA A 4 37.15 -18.44 62.56
CA ALA A 4 36.46 -18.41 61.29
C ALA A 4 35.07 -17.77 61.49
N LYS A 5 34.57 -17.03 60.50
CA LYS A 5 33.14 -16.77 60.30
C LYS A 5 32.84 -16.69 58.80
N THR A 6 32.18 -17.74 58.34
CA THR A 6 31.47 -17.86 57.07
C THR A 6 30.29 -16.89 57.03
N MET A 7 30.11 -16.15 55.94
CA MET A 7 28.82 -15.69 55.39
C MET A 7 29.09 -15.27 53.94
N MET A 8 28.50 -15.84 52.90
CA MET A 8 27.10 -16.03 52.50
C MET A 8 26.92 -15.26 51.19
N ARG A 9 26.51 -16.00 50.16
CA ARG A 9 26.28 -15.65 48.76
C ARG A 9 25.45 -14.37 48.57
N CYS A 10 25.75 -13.62 47.52
CA CYS A 10 24.73 -12.96 46.68
C CYS A 10 25.26 -12.81 45.25
N VAL A 11 24.84 -13.73 44.38
CA VAL A 11 24.95 -13.61 42.93
C VAL A 11 23.81 -12.69 42.49
N LEU A 12 24.11 -11.46 42.09
CA LEU A 12 23.13 -10.60 41.40
C LEU A 12 23.12 -10.99 39.92
N ALA A 13 22.22 -11.90 39.57
CA ALA A 13 21.83 -12.13 38.19
C ALA A 13 20.87 -11.00 37.78
N ALA A 14 21.38 -9.98 37.09
CA ALA A 14 20.53 -9.01 36.42
C ALA A 14 19.94 -9.68 35.17
N ALA A 15 18.72 -10.20 35.30
CA ALA A 15 17.94 -10.64 34.14
C ALA A 15 17.51 -9.40 33.35
N PHE A 16 18.19 -9.15 32.23
CA PHE A 16 17.69 -8.27 31.18
C PHE A 16 16.38 -8.86 30.65
N LEU A 17 15.25 -8.37 31.16
CA LEU A 17 13.96 -8.51 30.50
C LEU A 17 13.93 -7.50 29.36
N LEU A 18 14.54 -7.87 28.23
CA LEU A 18 14.17 -7.29 26.94
C LEU A 18 12.75 -7.75 26.65
N SER A 19 11.77 -6.95 27.07
CA SER A 19 10.44 -7.05 26.50
C SER A 19 10.60 -6.95 24.98
N PRO A 20 10.14 -7.93 24.19
CA PRO A 20 10.02 -7.70 22.77
C PRO A 20 9.02 -6.54 22.67
N ALA A 21 9.50 -5.38 22.21
CA ALA A 21 8.61 -4.37 21.69
C ALA A 21 7.72 -5.12 20.71
N ALA A 22 6.41 -5.12 20.96
CA ALA A 22 5.46 -5.63 20.00
C ALA A 22 5.73 -4.84 18.72
N ALA A 23 6.41 -5.49 17.77
CA ALA A 23 6.46 -5.02 16.41
C ALA A 23 5.00 -5.08 15.97
N PHE A 24 4.29 -3.96 16.11
CA PHE A 24 3.07 -3.75 15.35
C PHE A 24 3.48 -4.05 13.93
N ALA A 25 2.94 -5.14 13.37
CA ALA A 25 3.11 -5.41 11.96
C ALA A 25 2.56 -4.15 11.27
N GLU A 26 3.47 -3.36 10.71
CA GLU A 26 3.12 -2.20 9.91
C GLU A 26 2.21 -2.75 8.81
N GLU A 27 0.93 -2.32 8.79
CA GLU A 27 0.02 -2.74 7.73
C GLU A 27 0.60 -2.18 6.43
N SER A 28 1.27 -3.04 5.66
CA SER A 28 1.90 -2.66 4.39
C SER A 28 0.84 -2.27 3.36
N GLY A 29 1.12 -1.24 2.57
CA GLY A 29 0.20 -0.71 1.57
C GLY A 29 -0.65 0.48 2.04
N LEU A 30 -1.67 0.80 1.24
CA LEU A 30 -2.59 1.88 1.54
C LEU A 30 -3.44 1.56 2.78
N PRO A 31 -3.57 2.51 3.73
CA PRO A 31 -4.43 2.30 4.89
C PRO A 31 -5.91 2.31 4.50
N THR A 32 -6.74 1.78 5.39
CA THR A 32 -8.19 1.79 5.19
C THR A 32 -8.76 3.20 5.10
N GLY A 33 -9.79 3.41 4.29
CA GLY A 33 -10.56 4.66 4.31
C GLY A 33 -11.32 4.93 3.02
N LEU A 34 -11.94 6.10 2.96
CA LEU A 34 -12.50 6.62 1.72
C LEU A 34 -11.41 7.36 0.95
N TRP A 35 -11.17 6.93 -0.28
CA TRP A 35 -10.14 7.48 -1.15
C TRP A 35 -10.76 8.09 -2.39
N GLN A 36 -10.32 9.29 -2.76
CA GLN A 36 -10.52 9.86 -4.09
C GLN A 36 -9.37 9.42 -4.98
N VAL A 37 -9.70 8.80 -6.12
CA VAL A 37 -8.75 8.40 -7.16
C VAL A 37 -8.93 9.33 -8.35
N ARG A 38 -7.82 9.90 -8.83
CA ARG A 38 -7.76 10.75 -10.02
C ARG A 38 -6.80 10.12 -11.01
N VAL A 39 -7.26 9.92 -12.25
CA VAL A 39 -6.47 9.35 -13.34
C VAL A 39 -6.35 10.41 -14.43
N PHE A 40 -5.12 10.76 -14.77
CA PHE A 40 -4.79 11.80 -15.75
C PHE A 40 -4.29 11.14 -17.03
N THR A 41 -5.13 11.14 -18.06
CA THR A 41 -4.77 10.62 -19.38
C THR A 41 -4.35 11.80 -20.27
N PRO A 42 -3.13 11.79 -20.83
CA PRO A 42 -2.71 12.88 -21.71
C PRO A 42 -3.61 12.92 -22.96
N VAL A 43 -4.13 14.10 -23.28
CA VAL A 43 -4.84 14.31 -24.55
C VAL A 43 -3.79 14.63 -25.62
N PRO A 44 -3.79 13.95 -26.78
CA PRO A 44 -2.88 14.23 -27.88
C PRO A 44 -3.26 15.55 -28.58
N THR A 45 -3.11 16.67 -27.87
CA THR A 45 -3.34 18.03 -28.35
C THR A 45 -2.15 18.91 -27.96
N PRO A 46 -1.81 19.94 -28.76
CA PRO A 46 -0.66 20.81 -28.48
C PRO A 46 -0.82 21.66 -27.19
N GLU A 47 -1.99 21.63 -26.56
CA GLU A 47 -2.37 22.51 -25.45
C GLU A 47 -2.03 21.93 -24.05
N LEU A 48 -1.26 20.84 -23.95
CA LEU A 48 -0.89 20.17 -22.69
C LEU A 48 -2.10 19.94 -21.76
N LYS A 49 -3.21 19.47 -22.33
CA LYS A 49 -4.43 19.13 -21.59
C LYS A 49 -4.43 17.65 -21.19
N ASN A 50 -5.01 17.35 -20.03
CA ASN A 50 -5.26 15.99 -19.58
C ASN A 50 -6.77 15.75 -19.50
N ASP A 51 -7.20 14.59 -19.98
CA ASP A 51 -8.51 14.04 -19.64
C ASP A 51 -8.41 13.47 -18.22
N GLU A 52 -9.27 13.96 -17.34
CA GLU A 52 -9.29 13.57 -15.93
C GLU A 52 -10.49 12.66 -15.66
N GLN A 53 -10.23 11.50 -15.07
CA GLN A 53 -11.27 10.66 -14.49
C GLN A 53 -11.13 10.70 -12.97
N VAL A 54 -12.23 11.05 -12.29
CA VAL A 54 -12.27 11.13 -10.83
C VAL A 54 -13.35 10.19 -10.31
N PHE A 55 -12.99 9.35 -9.35
CA PHE A 55 -13.94 8.49 -8.65
C PHE A 55 -13.52 8.29 -7.20
N GLN A 56 -14.42 7.76 -6.39
CA GLN A 56 -14.15 7.43 -5.00
C GLN A 56 -14.21 5.92 -4.80
N ILE A 57 -13.36 5.41 -3.93
CA ILE A 57 -13.36 4.01 -3.51
C ILE A 57 -13.38 3.93 -1.98
N CYS A 58 -14.09 2.92 -1.48
CA CYS A 58 -13.88 2.44 -0.13
C CYS A 58 -12.73 1.42 -0.16
N TYR A 59 -11.59 1.77 0.43
CA TYR A 59 -10.49 0.84 0.66
C TYR A 59 -10.69 0.19 2.02
N ASP A 60 -11.54 -0.83 2.07
CA ASP A 60 -11.90 -1.53 3.30
C ASP A 60 -10.82 -2.53 3.76
N LYS A 61 -11.01 -3.14 4.94
CA LYS A 61 -10.11 -4.17 5.46
C LYS A 61 -9.92 -5.37 4.52
N THR A 62 -10.91 -5.67 3.69
CA THR A 62 -10.79 -6.76 2.70
C THR A 62 -9.87 -6.34 1.56
N ALA A 63 -9.98 -5.09 1.11
CA ALA A 63 -9.09 -4.49 0.12
C ALA A 63 -7.64 -4.47 0.60
N VAL A 64 -7.42 -4.03 1.84
CA VAL A 64 -6.09 -4.00 2.48
C VAL A 64 -5.51 -5.42 2.55
N LYS A 65 -6.25 -6.37 3.13
CA LYS A 65 -5.80 -7.76 3.31
C LYS A 65 -5.46 -8.47 1.98
N SER A 66 -6.15 -8.11 0.91
CA SER A 66 -5.91 -8.69 -0.42
C SER A 66 -4.93 -7.87 -1.27
N HIS A 67 -4.42 -6.75 -0.74
CA HIS A 67 -3.66 -5.75 -1.48
C HIS A 67 -4.29 -5.45 -2.84
N MET A 68 -5.59 -5.15 -2.82
CA MET A 68 -6.33 -4.87 -4.02
C MET A 68 -5.79 -3.60 -4.68
N ASN A 69 -5.59 -3.62 -6.01
CA ASN A 69 -5.21 -2.41 -6.74
C ASN A 69 -6.36 -1.37 -6.64
N PRO A 70 -6.14 -0.21 -6.01
CA PRO A 70 -7.18 0.80 -5.76
C PRO A 70 -7.68 1.51 -7.02
N VAL A 71 -6.96 1.44 -8.13
CA VAL A 71 -7.42 2.01 -9.41
C VAL A 71 -8.35 1.04 -10.14
N LEU A 72 -8.30 -0.26 -9.81
CA LEU A 72 -9.18 -1.26 -10.39
C LEU A 72 -10.54 -1.34 -9.67
N PRO A 73 -11.66 -1.42 -10.41
CA PRO A 73 -12.95 -1.72 -9.80
C PRO A 73 -12.90 -3.04 -9.01
N LYS A 74 -13.47 -3.05 -7.80
CA LYS A 74 -13.44 -4.21 -6.88
C LYS A 74 -13.90 -5.51 -7.53
N ALA A 75 -14.96 -5.46 -8.35
CA ALA A 75 -15.49 -6.62 -9.06
C ALA A 75 -14.54 -7.18 -10.13
N GLN A 76 -13.68 -6.35 -10.72
CA GLN A 76 -12.66 -6.76 -11.66
C GLN A 76 -11.46 -7.33 -10.92
N ALA A 77 -10.94 -6.61 -9.93
CA ALA A 77 -9.79 -7.04 -9.14
C ALA A 77 -10.00 -8.41 -8.47
N ALA A 78 -11.22 -8.71 -8.00
CA ALA A 78 -11.57 -10.01 -7.43
C ALA A 78 -11.44 -11.21 -8.39
N LYS A 79 -11.33 -10.96 -9.70
CA LYS A 79 -11.17 -11.98 -10.75
C LYS A 79 -9.74 -12.03 -11.30
N CYS A 80 -8.83 -11.22 -10.78
CA CYS A 80 -7.46 -11.12 -11.23
C CYS A 80 -6.52 -11.88 -10.29
N LYS A 81 -5.37 -12.30 -10.82
CA LYS A 81 -4.25 -12.70 -9.97
C LYS A 81 -3.55 -11.43 -9.50
N LEU A 82 -3.66 -11.14 -8.22
CA LEU A 82 -3.08 -9.97 -7.57
C LEU A 82 -1.66 -10.29 -7.08
N ASP A 83 -0.78 -9.30 -7.18
CA ASP A 83 0.58 -9.32 -6.65
C ASP A 83 0.89 -7.94 -6.06
N PHE A 84 1.62 -7.92 -4.96
CA PHE A 84 1.86 -6.71 -4.19
C PHE A 84 3.28 -6.67 -3.65
N THR A 85 3.87 -5.49 -3.68
CA THR A 85 5.17 -5.23 -3.07
C THR A 85 5.16 -3.87 -2.40
N ASP A 86 5.69 -3.81 -1.19
CA ASP A 86 5.93 -2.60 -0.42
C ASP A 86 7.42 -2.50 -0.11
N MET A 87 8.09 -1.50 -0.69
CA MET A 87 9.48 -1.18 -0.41
C MET A 87 9.65 0.31 -0.09
N GLY A 88 8.60 0.94 0.45
CA GLY A 88 8.46 2.40 0.57
C GLY A 88 7.65 3.00 -0.59
N ASP A 89 7.81 2.45 -1.80
CA ASP A 89 6.88 2.63 -2.90
C ASP A 89 5.94 1.42 -2.98
N LEU A 90 4.65 1.67 -3.19
CA LEU A 90 3.65 0.61 -3.32
C LEU A 90 3.50 0.19 -4.78
N ALA A 91 3.63 -1.11 -5.00
CA ALA A 91 3.40 -1.75 -6.28
C ALA A 91 2.19 -2.67 -6.19
N TYR A 92 1.12 -2.35 -6.92
CA TYR A 92 -0.06 -3.21 -7.05
C TYR A 92 -0.20 -3.73 -8.48
N ASP A 93 0.08 -5.01 -8.65
CA ASP A 93 -0.01 -5.70 -9.94
C ASP A 93 -1.23 -6.61 -9.98
N ALA A 94 -1.91 -6.60 -11.11
CA ALA A 94 -3.07 -7.45 -11.35
C ALA A 94 -3.03 -8.03 -12.76
N SER A 95 -2.88 -9.35 -12.83
CA SER A 95 -3.05 -10.10 -14.07
C SER A 95 -4.51 -10.49 -14.24
N CYS A 96 -5.20 -9.82 -15.16
CA CYS A 96 -6.63 -9.94 -15.39
C CYS A 96 -6.93 -10.65 -16.72
N LYS A 97 -8.22 -10.83 -17.02
CA LYS A 97 -8.66 -11.44 -18.30
C LYS A 97 -8.33 -10.55 -19.49
N ASP A 98 -8.54 -9.24 -19.34
CA ASP A 98 -8.39 -8.18 -20.34
C ASP A 98 -6.94 -7.72 -20.54
N GLY A 99 -6.11 -7.80 -19.50
CA GLY A 99 -4.73 -7.34 -19.61
C GLY A 99 -3.95 -7.48 -18.32
N TYR A 100 -2.81 -6.79 -18.28
CA TYR A 100 -1.98 -6.65 -17.12
C TYR A 100 -2.01 -5.20 -16.64
N HIS A 101 -2.37 -5.02 -15.37
CA HIS A 101 -2.53 -3.73 -14.73
C HIS A 101 -1.45 -3.57 -13.67
N ARG A 102 -0.75 -2.44 -13.69
CA ARG A 102 0.31 -2.14 -12.75
C ARG A 102 0.12 -0.75 -12.21
N LEU A 103 0.01 -0.63 -10.89
CA LEU A 103 0.05 0.65 -10.20
C LEU A 103 1.36 0.76 -9.45
N ARG A 104 2.06 1.88 -9.61
CA ARG A 104 3.24 2.25 -8.83
C ARG A 104 2.96 3.61 -8.22
N ILE A 105 2.97 3.69 -6.89
CA ILE A 105 2.68 4.94 -6.17
C ILE A 105 3.61 5.12 -4.97
N SER A 106 3.87 6.37 -4.65
CA SER A 106 4.65 6.79 -3.48
C SER A 106 3.86 7.83 -2.71
N GLU A 107 4.05 7.89 -1.39
CA GLU A 107 3.43 8.92 -0.58
C GLU A 107 4.11 10.27 -0.86
N ALA A 108 3.31 11.24 -1.31
CA ALA A 108 3.76 12.60 -1.61
C ALA A 108 3.54 13.55 -0.42
N ALA A 109 2.51 13.28 0.39
CA ALA A 109 2.20 13.92 1.66
C ALA A 109 1.26 12.99 2.44
N ASP A 110 1.04 13.25 3.73
CA ASP A 110 0.14 12.43 4.56
C ASP A 110 -1.23 12.24 3.90
N GLY A 111 -1.58 10.97 3.63
CA GLY A 111 -2.83 10.60 2.96
C GLY A 111 -2.93 11.00 1.49
N LEU A 112 -1.82 11.38 0.84
CA LEU A 112 -1.73 11.74 -0.57
C LEU A 112 -0.64 10.92 -1.26
N TRP A 113 -1.06 10.09 -2.19
CA TRP A 113 -0.19 9.18 -2.95
C TRP A 113 -0.24 9.52 -4.43
N ARG A 114 0.89 9.42 -5.11
CA ARG A 114 1.01 9.74 -6.54
C ARG A 114 1.87 8.72 -7.26
N GLY A 115 1.62 8.55 -8.55
CA GLY A 115 2.49 7.75 -9.40
C GLY A 115 1.87 7.45 -10.76
N THR A 116 2.07 6.24 -11.26
CA THR A 116 1.62 5.83 -12.60
C THR A 116 0.80 4.56 -12.54
N TYR A 117 -0.22 4.51 -13.40
CA TYR A 117 -0.98 3.31 -13.66
C TYR A 117 -0.73 2.88 -15.10
N ARG A 118 -0.13 1.70 -15.27
CA ARG A 118 0.13 1.12 -16.58
C ARG A 118 -0.82 -0.03 -16.86
N PHE A 119 -1.52 0.05 -17.98
CA PHE A 119 -2.33 -1.04 -18.52
C PHE A 119 -1.70 -1.54 -19.83
N VAL A 120 -1.57 -2.86 -19.94
CA VAL A 120 -1.17 -3.55 -21.17
C VAL A 120 -2.28 -4.52 -21.55
N GLY A 121 -2.99 -4.23 -22.64
CA GLY A 121 -4.08 -5.07 -23.15
C GLY A 121 -3.57 -6.40 -23.70
N LYS A 122 -4.39 -7.46 -23.60
CA LYS A 122 -4.07 -8.78 -24.21
C LYS A 122 -4.29 -8.85 -25.71
N LYS A 123 -5.08 -7.93 -26.27
CA LYS A 123 -5.41 -7.88 -27.69
C LYS A 123 -5.18 -6.46 -28.15
N ASP A 124 -4.49 -6.33 -29.28
CA ASP A 124 -4.00 -5.08 -29.85
C ASP A 124 -2.96 -4.40 -28.94
N ASP A 125 -1.96 -3.73 -29.52
CA ASP A 125 -0.80 -3.12 -28.82
C ASP A 125 -1.19 -1.91 -27.93
N VAL A 126 -2.32 -1.99 -27.24
CA VAL A 126 -2.83 -0.96 -26.34
C VAL A 126 -1.99 -0.98 -25.07
N THR A 127 -1.13 0.03 -24.97
CA THR A 127 -0.46 0.40 -23.72
C THR A 127 -0.95 1.77 -23.31
N LEU A 128 -1.46 1.86 -22.09
CA LEU A 128 -1.81 3.13 -21.45
C LEU A 128 -0.93 3.31 -20.22
N GLU A 129 -0.45 4.52 -19.99
CA GLU A 129 0.35 4.86 -18.82
C GLU A 129 -0.03 6.23 -18.25
N PRO A 130 -1.29 6.43 -17.82
CA PRO A 130 -1.71 7.65 -17.14
C PRO A 130 -0.99 7.87 -15.80
N ALA A 131 -0.84 9.13 -15.45
CA ALA A 131 -0.51 9.52 -14.08
C ALA A 131 -1.73 9.33 -13.17
N VAL A 132 -1.49 9.04 -11.90
CA VAL A 132 -2.55 8.84 -10.91
C VAL A 132 -2.26 9.53 -9.60
N GLU A 133 -3.32 10.00 -8.96
CA GLU A 133 -3.30 10.57 -7.61
C GLU A 133 -4.38 9.88 -6.77
N LEU A 134 -4.01 9.48 -5.55
CA LEU A 134 -4.91 8.91 -4.57
C LEU A 134 -4.86 9.78 -3.32
N LYS A 135 -5.99 10.36 -2.96
CA LYS A 135 -6.13 11.20 -1.77
C LYS A 135 -7.11 10.56 -0.81
N ARG A 136 -6.68 10.29 0.42
CA ARG A 136 -7.57 9.88 1.50
C ARG A 136 -8.42 11.07 1.90
N ILE A 137 -9.75 10.91 1.82
CA ILE A 137 -10.72 11.97 2.10
C ILE A 137 -11.54 11.70 3.36
N ALA A 138 -11.55 10.46 3.85
CA ALA A 138 -12.06 10.11 5.18
C ALA A 138 -11.37 8.85 5.72
N ASP A 139 -11.34 8.71 7.05
CA ASP A 139 -10.76 7.54 7.72
C ASP A 139 -11.62 6.28 7.59
N THR A 140 -12.92 6.46 7.42
CA THR A 140 -13.94 5.42 7.29
C THR A 140 -14.64 5.53 5.93
N CYS A 141 -15.32 4.47 5.52
CA CYS A 141 -16.12 4.45 4.30
C CYS A 141 -17.59 4.84 4.51
N ASP A 142 -17.96 5.15 5.75
CA ASP A 142 -19.30 5.51 6.20
C ASP A 142 -19.53 7.02 6.15
#